data_AF-A0A728IZK4-F1
#
_entry.id   AF-A0A728IZK4-F1
#
_cell.length_a   1.000
_cell.length_b   1.000
_cell.length_c   1.000
_cell.angle_alpha   90.00
_cell.angle_beta   90.00
_cell.angle_gamma   90.00
#
_symmetry.space_group_name_H-M   'P 1'
#
loop_
_entity.id
_entity.type
_entity.pdbx_description
1 polymer ?
#
loop_
_entity_poly.entity_id
_entity_poly.type
_entity_poly.pdbx_seq_one_letter_code
_entity_poly.pdbx_strand_id
1 'polypeptide(L)'
;MDSFPEIEIAEYKIFDESNNNNDDNVLNISYGVDENYLDGVGVSIASVVLNNNIPLAFHIICDSYSPCFVKYIERLAVQHHIKISLYLIKVE
;
A
#
# COMPACT_ATOMS: atom_id res chain seq x y z
N MET A 1 20.38 -5.82 -26.11
CA MET A 1 19.32 -5.99 -25.13
C MET A 1 19.52 -4.88 -24.14
N ASP A 2 18.72 -3.84 -24.23
CA ASP A 2 18.74 -2.78 -23.22
C ASP A 2 18.15 -3.39 -21.96
N SER A 3 18.96 -3.58 -20.92
CA SER A 3 18.42 -4.00 -19.63
C SER A 3 17.51 -2.89 -19.15
N PHE A 4 16.29 -3.24 -18.74
CA PHE A 4 15.47 -2.30 -17.98
C PHE A 4 16.32 -1.76 -16.81
N PRO A 5 16.22 -0.46 -16.49
CA PRO A 5 16.91 0.08 -15.33
C PRO A 5 16.53 -0.76 -14.10
N GLU A 6 17.53 -1.09 -13.28
CA GLU A 6 17.29 -1.81 -12.04
C GLU A 6 16.47 -0.88 -11.14
N ILE A 7 15.21 -1.25 -10.91
CA ILE A 7 14.32 -0.47 -10.07
C ILE A 7 14.58 -0.86 -8.61
N GLU A 8 15.23 0.02 -7.85
CA GLU A 8 15.43 -0.18 -6.42
C GLU A 8 14.11 0.09 -5.69
N ILE A 9 13.60 -0.91 -4.97
CA ILE A 9 12.42 -0.79 -4.11
C ILE A 9 12.87 -0.91 -2.66
N ALA A 10 12.67 0.16 -1.89
CA ALA A 10 12.96 0.19 -0.46
C ALA A 10 11.65 0.28 0.34
N GLU A 11 11.58 -0.44 1.46
CA GLU A 11 10.49 -0.23 2.42
C GLU A 11 10.55 1.20 2.98
N TYR A 12 9.41 1.89 2.95
CA TYR A 12 9.29 3.25 3.46
C TYR A 12 8.60 3.28 4.83
N LYS A 13 7.42 2.66 4.93
CA LYS A 13 6.64 2.63 6.17
C LYS A 13 5.63 1.49 6.14
N ILE A 14 5.39 0.86 7.29
CA ILE A 14 4.35 -0.16 7.45
C ILE A 14 3.34 0.30 8.51
N PHE A 15 2.06 0.13 8.19
CA PHE A 15 0.94 0.20 9.12
C PHE A 15 0.34 -1.20 9.22
N ASP A 16 0.57 -1.90 10.32
CA ASP A 16 0.02 -3.25 10.53
C ASP A 16 -0.98 -3.21 11.69
N GLU A 17 -2.23 -2.95 11.35
CA GLU A 17 -3.37 -2.92 12.28
C GLU A 17 -4.21 -4.20 12.16
N SER A 18 -3.67 -5.20 11.47
CA SER A 18 -4.37 -6.47 11.23
C SER A 18 -4.35 -7.32 12.50
N ASN A 19 -5.49 -7.93 12.83
CA ASN A 19 -5.61 -8.81 14.00
C ASN A 19 -5.12 -10.24 13.73
N ASN A 20 -4.42 -10.47 12.61
CA ASN A 20 -4.09 -11.81 12.14
C ASN A 20 -2.70 -12.22 12.62
N ASN A 21 -2.64 -13.14 13.58
CA ASN A 21 -1.39 -13.77 14.03
C ASN A 21 -0.92 -14.91 13.10
N ASN A 22 -1.76 -15.31 12.12
CA ASN A 22 -1.44 -16.34 11.13
C ASN A 22 -1.64 -15.73 9.73
N ASP A 23 -0.59 -15.74 8.91
CA ASP A 23 -0.58 -15.25 7.51
C ASP A 23 -1.41 -16.13 6.55
N ASP A 24 -1.99 -17.23 7.04
CA ASP A 24 -2.77 -18.13 6.21
C ASP A 24 -4.05 -17.43 5.71
N ASN A 25 -4.18 -17.31 4.38
CA ASN A 25 -5.34 -16.73 3.64
C ASN A 25 -5.47 -15.19 3.57
N VAL A 26 -4.39 -14.41 3.72
CA VAL A 26 -4.44 -12.96 3.42
C VAL A 26 -4.44 -12.70 1.91
N LEU A 27 -5.41 -11.91 1.43
CA LEU A 27 -5.38 -11.39 0.06
C LEU A 27 -4.47 -10.16 -0.01
N ASN A 28 -3.37 -10.29 -0.74
CA ASN A 28 -2.38 -9.23 -0.95
C ASN A 28 -2.68 -8.49 -2.26
N ILE A 29 -2.80 -7.16 -2.19
CA ILE A 29 -3.10 -6.29 -3.34
C ILE A 29 -2.02 -5.21 -3.43
N SER A 30 -1.41 -5.05 -4.61
CA SER A 30 -0.36 -4.05 -4.82
C SER A 30 -0.77 -2.96 -5.82
N TYR A 31 -0.26 -1.75 -5.59
CA TYR A 31 -0.38 -0.58 -6.46
C TYR A 31 1.02 -0.07 -6.77
N GLY A 32 1.35 0.08 -8.06
CA GLY A 32 2.50 0.85 -8.52
C GLY A 32 2.00 2.13 -9.17
N VAL A 33 2.30 3.28 -8.58
CA VAL A 33 1.78 4.59 -9.02
C VAL A 33 2.84 5.69 -8.86
N ASP A 34 2.57 6.86 -9.45
CA ASP A 34 3.24 8.11 -9.10
C ASP A 34 2.41 8.93 -8.09
N GLU A 35 3.01 9.99 -7.54
CA GLU A 35 2.40 10.81 -6.49
C GLU A 35 1.02 11.41 -6.87
N ASN A 36 0.73 11.60 -8.16
CA ASN A 36 -0.53 12.19 -8.63
C ASN A 36 -1.72 11.22 -8.55
N TYR A 37 -1.47 9.91 -8.42
CA TYR A 37 -2.50 8.89 -8.35
C TYR A 37 -2.74 8.34 -6.95
N LEU A 38 -2.05 8.86 -5.93
CA LEU A 38 -2.16 8.41 -4.54
C LEU A 38 -3.61 8.50 -4.01
N ASP A 39 -4.34 9.56 -4.32
CA ASP A 39 -5.75 9.67 -3.93
C ASP A 39 -6.62 8.58 -4.56
N GLY A 40 -6.33 8.21 -5.82
CA GLY A 40 -6.99 7.09 -6.51
C GLY A 40 -6.70 5.75 -5.83
N VAL A 41 -5.48 5.54 -5.33
CA VAL A 41 -5.14 4.37 -4.53
C VAL A 41 -5.97 4.32 -3.25
N GLY A 42 -6.10 5.44 -2.54
CA GLY A 42 -6.93 5.54 -1.34
C GLY A 42 -8.40 5.17 -1.60
N VAL A 43 -8.97 5.68 -2.71
CA VAL A 43 -10.35 5.33 -3.14
C VAL A 43 -10.48 3.84 -3.45
N SER A 44 -9.51 3.26 -4.17
CA SER A 44 -9.52 1.84 -4.50
C SER A 44 -9.46 0.96 -3.25
N ILE A 45 -8.54 1.26 -2.31
CA ILE A 45 -8.44 0.53 -1.04
C ILE A 45 -9.76 0.59 -0.28
N ALA A 46 -10.34 1.79 -0.13
CA ALA A 46 -11.63 1.95 0.56
C ALA A 46 -12.73 1.11 -0.10
N SER A 47 -12.82 1.11 -1.43
CA SER A 47 -13.78 0.29 -2.16
C SER A 47 -13.60 -1.21 -1.91
N VAL A 48 -12.36 -1.72 -1.98
CA VAL A 48 -12.09 -3.14 -1.73
C VAL A 48 -12.47 -3.52 -0.30
N VAL A 49 -12.05 -2.72 0.68
CA VAL A 49 -12.30 -2.97 2.10
C VAL A 49 -13.79 -2.94 2.44
N LEU A 50 -14.55 -2.00 1.87
CA LEU A 50 -15.99 -1.91 2.13
C LEU A 50 -16.82 -3.05 1.51
N ASN A 51 -16.26 -3.78 0.54
CA ASN A 51 -16.98 -4.82 -0.21
C ASN A 51 -16.44 -6.23 0.06
N ASN A 52 -15.53 -6.41 1.02
CA ASN A 52 -14.94 -7.71 1.32
C ASN A 52 -14.85 -7.93 2.84
N ASN A 53 -15.08 -9.16 3.27
CA ASN A 53 -14.95 -9.58 4.68
C ASN A 53 -13.82 -10.62 4.87
N ILE A 54 -12.81 -10.58 3.99
CA ILE A 54 -11.63 -11.43 4.07
C ILE A 54 -10.43 -10.63 4.59
N PRO A 55 -9.38 -11.27 5.14
CA PRO A 55 -8.16 -10.56 5.49
C PRO A 55 -7.49 -9.94 4.26
N LEU A 56 -7.11 -8.67 4.37
CA LEU A 56 -6.54 -7.87 3.28
C LEU A 56 -5.21 -7.25 3.71
N ALA A 57 -4.24 -7.27 2.81
CA ALA A 57 -3.00 -6.52 2.90
C ALA A 57 -2.77 -5.73 1.62
N PHE A 58 -2.36 -4.47 1.77
CA PHE A 58 -2.11 -3.56 0.66
C PHE A 58 -0.65 -3.16 0.60
N HIS A 59 -0.11 -3.08 -0.62
CA HIS A 59 1.27 -2.70 -0.91
C HIS A 59 1.24 -1.53 -1.87
N ILE A 60 1.69 -0.35 -1.44
CA ILE A 60 1.73 0.85 -2.27
C ILE A 60 3.19 1.11 -2.59
N ILE A 61 3.51 1.21 -3.88
CA ILE A 61 4.85 1.42 -4.39
C ILE A 61 4.80 2.72 -5.19
N CYS A 62 5.58 3.71 -4.76
CA CYS A 62 5.57 5.07 -5.31
C CYS A 62 6.96 5.69 -5.25
N ASP A 63 7.27 6.63 -6.12
CA ASP A 63 8.49 7.45 -6.08
C ASP A 63 8.48 8.49 -4.94
N SER A 64 7.29 8.88 -4.48
CA SER A 64 7.06 9.99 -3.57
C SER A 64 5.76 9.79 -2.78
N TYR A 65 5.73 10.23 -1.52
CA TYR A 65 4.50 10.24 -0.71
C TYR A 65 4.30 11.60 -0.06
N SER A 66 3.12 12.21 -0.26
CA SER A 66 2.76 13.42 0.47
C SER A 66 2.50 13.09 1.96
N PRO A 67 2.89 13.96 2.90
CA PRO A 67 2.61 13.74 4.34
C PRO A 67 1.12 13.58 4.64
N CYS A 68 0.26 14.28 3.89
CA CYS A 68 -1.19 14.17 3.99
C CYS A 68 -1.67 12.76 3.61
N PHE A 69 -1.19 12.23 2.49
CA PHE A 69 -1.53 10.87 2.05
C PHE A 69 -1.13 9.82 3.08
N VAL A 70 0.10 9.88 3.59
CA VAL A 70 0.59 8.94 4.63
C VAL A 70 -0.33 8.93 5.85
N LYS A 71 -0.77 10.12 6.30
CA LYS A 71 -1.71 10.25 7.42
C LYS A 71 -3.10 9.69 7.10
N TYR A 72 -3.59 9.86 5.87
CA TYR A 72 -4.89 9.32 5.48
C TYR A 72 -4.88 7.79 5.37
N ILE A 73 -3.81 7.22 4.83
CA ILE A 73 -3.64 5.77 4.74
C ILE A 73 -3.45 5.13 6.12
N GLU A 74 -2.69 5.75 7.03
CA GLU A 74 -2.60 5.32 8.42
C GLU A 74 -3.98 5.21 9.07
N ARG A 75 -4.81 6.25 8.92
CA ARG A 75 -6.18 6.25 9.43
C ARG A 75 -7.04 5.16 8.80
N LEU A 76 -6.85 4.90 7.51
CA LEU A 76 -7.57 3.85 6.80
C LEU A 76 -7.19 2.45 7.32
N ALA A 77 -5.89 2.22 7.59
CA ALA A 77 -5.40 0.99 8.21
C ALA A 77 -6.03 0.75 9.59
N VAL A 78 -5.99 1.77 10.45
CA VAL A 78 -6.57 1.72 11.81
C VAL A 78 -8.08 1.48 11.77
N GLN A 79 -8.80 2.22 10.93
CA GLN A 79 -10.27 2.15 10.87
C GLN A 79 -10.78 0.77 10.43
N HIS A 80 -10.01 0.06 9.61
CA HIS A 80 -10.46 -1.17 8.99
C HIS A 80 -9.67 -2.41 9.43
N HIS A 81 -8.72 -2.28 10.37
CA HIS A 81 -7.89 -3.36 10.88
C HIS A 81 -7.18 -4.15 9.77
N ILE A 82 -6.54 -3.42 8.86
CA ILE A 82 -5.81 -3.96 7.70
C ILE A 82 -4.34 -3.59 7.77
N LYS A 83 -3.52 -4.33 7.01
CA LYS A 83 -2.12 -4.01 6.79
C LYS A 83 -1.95 -3.16 5.54
N ILE A 84 -1.18 -2.08 5.63
CA ILE A 84 -0.76 -1.28 4.47
C ILE A 84 0.75 -1.01 4.55
N SER A 85 1.50 -1.50 3.57
CA SER A 85 2.94 -1.30 3.42
C SER A 85 3.22 -0.32 2.29
N LEU A 86 4.03 0.70 2.59
CA LEU A 86 4.51 1.71 1.64
C LEU A 86 5.95 1.40 1.25
N TYR A 87 6.23 1.45 -0.04
CA TYR A 87 7.56 1.26 -0.62
C TYR A 87 7.92 2.47 -1.48
N LEU A 88 9.19 2.88 -1.41
CA LEU A 88 9.76 3.90 -2.27
C LEU A 88 10.47 3.25 -3.45
N ILE A 89 10.23 3.79 -4.62
CA ILE A 89 10.94 3.43 -5.85
C ILE A 89 12.00 4.49 -6.12
N LYS A 90 13.24 4.06 -6.38
CA LYS A 90 14.24 4.93 -7.00
C LYS A 90 14.55 4.41 -8.39
N VAL A 91 14.44 5.32 -9.35
CA VAL A 91 14.95 5.11 -10.71
C VAL A 91 16.28 5.85 -10.76
N GLU A 92 17.39 5.10 -10.86
CA GLU A 92 18.72 5.66 -11.15
C GLU A 92 18.86 6.03 -12.64
#